data_AF-A0A1Q8X773-F1
#
_entry.id   AF-A0A1Q8X773-F1
#
_cell.length_a   1.000
_cell.length_b   1.000
_cell.length_c   1.000
_cell.angle_alpha   90.00
_cell.angle_beta   90.00
_cell.angle_gamma   90.00
#
_symmetry.space_group_name_H-M   'P 1'
#
loop_
_entity.id
_entity.type
_entity.pdbx_description
1 polymer ?
#
loop_
_entity_poly.entity_id
_entity_poly.type
_entity_poly.pdbx_seq_one_letter_code
_entity_poly.pdbx_strand_id
1 'polypeptide(L)'
;MARSLVRLPGRPRLASALGAGLLAGSLALAGCSSSSPKGGGTIPPLNTAGTSSSSTASPAATSASGGASSKASAAPTTLDAQKLTDESIGYYVDFVPQGLDATQTQAVQGFLAYDRATWEAYRKMDGNLSAVEASSTGKELELYRQSYREYQAAGIHAEGESRVTVLEAQPPSPNDVAVKVCSDQKKIRYFKASGEEQSKPRSQHSFLYSVTVTSTDGIWKVSALDKIGVDVC
;
A
#
# COMPACT_ATOMS: atom_id res chain seq x y z
N MET A 1 66.29 5.62 -37.80
CA MET A 1 66.20 4.36 -38.57
C MET A 1 65.95 3.21 -37.59
N ALA A 2 65.33 2.14 -38.08
CA ALA A 2 65.00 0.87 -37.42
C ALA A 2 63.78 0.85 -36.47
N ARG A 3 62.75 0.15 -36.98
CA ARG A 3 61.47 -0.23 -36.35
C ARG A 3 61.67 -1.54 -35.57
N SER A 4 60.83 -1.81 -34.56
CA SER A 4 60.28 -3.16 -34.36
C SER A 4 58.97 -3.11 -33.57
N LEU A 5 57.89 -3.45 -34.29
CA LEU A 5 56.57 -3.77 -33.78
C LEU A 5 56.54 -5.27 -33.47
N VAL A 6 56.28 -5.63 -32.22
CA VAL A 6 55.91 -7.01 -31.88
C VAL A 6 54.40 -7.06 -31.66
N ARG A 7 53.72 -7.68 -32.62
CA ARG A 7 52.34 -8.16 -32.49
C ARG A 7 52.37 -9.49 -31.75
N LEU A 8 51.50 -9.66 -30.75
CA LEU A 8 51.00 -10.96 -30.31
C LEU A 8 49.47 -10.98 -30.46
N PRO A 9 48.91 -11.98 -31.15
CA PRO A 9 47.47 -12.20 -31.25
C PRO A 9 46.98 -13.21 -30.21
N GLY A 10 45.72 -13.10 -29.78
CA GLY A 10 44.98 -14.25 -29.27
C GLY A 10 44.15 -14.02 -28.00
N ARG A 11 42.88 -13.64 -28.20
CA ARG A 11 41.66 -14.36 -27.76
C ARG A 11 40.52 -13.37 -27.48
N PRO A 12 39.45 -13.33 -28.31
CA PRO A 12 38.19 -12.73 -27.92
C PRO A 12 37.46 -13.68 -26.96
N ARG A 13 37.06 -13.19 -25.78
CA ARG A 13 36.06 -13.89 -24.97
C ARG A 13 34.68 -13.56 -25.51
N LEU A 14 34.04 -14.58 -26.09
CA LEU A 14 32.60 -14.76 -26.22
C LEU A 14 31.91 -14.35 -24.90
N ALA A 15 31.02 -13.37 -24.97
CA ALA A 15 29.57 -13.55 -25.04
C ALA A 15 28.94 -14.11 -23.76
N SER A 16 28.26 -13.23 -23.03
CA SER A 16 26.96 -13.54 -22.44
C SER A 16 26.18 -12.23 -22.38
N ALA A 17 25.28 -12.11 -23.36
CA ALA A 17 24.27 -11.07 -23.44
C ALA A 17 23.26 -11.26 -22.29
N LEU A 18 22.91 -10.18 -21.60
CA LEU A 18 21.71 -10.12 -20.76
C LEU A 18 20.80 -9.03 -21.31
N GLY A 19 19.92 -9.53 -22.19
CA GLY A 19 18.58 -9.04 -22.53
C GLY A 19 18.23 -7.59 -22.24
N ALA A 20 18.40 -6.74 -23.25
CA ALA A 20 17.50 -5.63 -23.47
C ALA A 20 16.15 -6.19 -23.97
N GLY A 21 15.12 -6.13 -23.14
CA GLY A 21 13.75 -6.44 -23.53
C GLY A 21 13.10 -5.24 -24.20
N LEU A 22 12.96 -5.30 -25.53
CA LEU A 22 12.12 -4.41 -26.34
C LEU A 22 10.65 -4.52 -25.89
N LEU A 23 10.01 -3.39 -25.65
CA LEU A 23 8.55 -3.26 -25.67
C LEU A 23 8.17 -2.45 -26.92
N ALA A 24 7.76 -3.16 -27.97
CA ALA A 24 7.00 -2.63 -29.09
C ALA A 24 5.77 -3.51 -29.26
N GLY A 25 4.58 -2.91 -29.20
CA GLY A 25 3.31 -3.62 -29.30
C GLY A 25 2.13 -2.66 -29.26
N SER A 26 2.02 -1.81 -30.27
CA SER A 26 0.82 -1.02 -30.56
C SER A 26 -0.34 -1.95 -30.93
N LEU A 27 -1.47 -1.82 -30.24
CA LEU A 27 -2.78 -2.27 -30.72
C LEU A 27 -3.77 -1.13 -30.48
N ALA A 28 -3.96 -0.32 -31.52
CA ALA A 28 -5.20 0.40 -31.72
C ALA A 28 -6.02 -0.41 -32.73
N LEU A 29 -7.32 -0.60 -32.49
CA LEU A 29 -8.39 -0.60 -33.50
C LEU A 29 -9.77 -0.80 -32.84
N ALA A 30 -10.66 0.17 -33.14
CA ALA A 30 -12.13 0.14 -33.22
C ALA A 30 -12.94 -0.28 -31.96
N GLY A 31 -13.99 0.41 -31.51
CA GLY A 31 -14.91 1.34 -32.18
C GLY A 31 -16.22 0.64 -32.55
N CYS A 32 -17.25 0.73 -31.69
CA CYS A 32 -18.70 0.76 -31.98
C CYS A 32 -19.46 0.62 -30.64
N SER A 33 -20.14 1.64 -30.14
CA SER A 33 -21.51 2.07 -30.47
C SER A 33 -22.59 1.44 -29.58
N SER A 34 -23.40 2.35 -29.06
CA SER A 34 -24.64 2.23 -28.29
C SER A 34 -25.64 1.18 -28.77
N SER A 35 -26.34 0.52 -27.85
CA SER A 35 -27.79 0.23 -27.95
C SER A 35 -28.36 -0.39 -26.66
N SER A 36 -29.19 0.37 -25.95
CA SER A 36 -30.32 -0.18 -25.20
C SER A 36 -31.52 -0.27 -26.16
N PRO A 37 -32.27 -1.38 -26.15
CA PRO A 37 -33.72 -1.23 -26.09
C PRO A 37 -34.42 -2.28 -25.20
N LYS A 38 -35.34 -1.76 -24.39
CA LYS A 38 -36.75 -2.19 -24.25
C LYS A 38 -37.13 -3.59 -24.76
N GLY A 39 -37.52 -4.43 -23.80
CA GLY A 39 -38.63 -5.39 -23.90
C GLY A 39 -39.07 -5.64 -22.46
N GLY A 40 -40.31 -5.44 -22.03
CA GLY A 40 -41.56 -5.66 -22.73
C GLY A 40 -42.33 -6.68 -21.88
N GLY A 41 -43.20 -6.18 -21.01
CA GLY A 41 -43.96 -6.99 -20.04
C GLY A 41 -45.10 -6.21 -19.41
N THR A 42 -46.02 -5.74 -20.26
CA THR A 42 -47.46 -5.52 -20.00
C THR A 42 -48.11 -6.76 -19.37
N ILE A 43 -49.21 -6.79 -18.60
CA ILE A 43 -50.23 -5.87 -18.04
C ILE A 43 -51.05 -6.74 -17.01
N PRO A 44 -51.89 -6.17 -16.12
CA PRO A 44 -52.39 -6.72 -14.85
C PRO A 44 -53.78 -7.40 -15.06
N PRO A 45 -54.80 -7.51 -14.15
CA PRO A 45 -55.23 -6.72 -12.98
C PRO A 45 -55.47 -7.59 -11.72
N LEU A 46 -55.86 -7.02 -10.56
CA LEU A 46 -57.26 -6.98 -10.13
C LEU A 46 -57.48 -5.91 -9.07
N ASN A 47 -58.50 -5.09 -9.31
CA ASN A 47 -59.12 -4.21 -8.34
C ASN A 47 -59.82 -5.03 -7.25
N THR A 48 -59.78 -4.56 -6.01
CA THR A 48 -60.92 -4.73 -5.10
C THR A 48 -61.06 -3.46 -4.28
N ALA A 49 -62.12 -2.71 -4.60
CA ALA A 49 -62.69 -1.70 -3.73
C ALA A 49 -63.40 -2.39 -2.57
N GLY A 50 -63.22 -1.87 -1.36
CA GLY A 50 -63.92 -2.30 -0.15
C GLY A 50 -64.06 -1.11 0.78
N THR A 51 -65.29 -0.61 0.86
CA THR A 51 -65.78 0.60 1.52
C THR A 51 -65.95 0.43 3.04
N SER A 52 -66.20 1.56 3.71
CA SER A 52 -66.76 1.80 5.06
C SER A 52 -65.74 2.04 6.19
N SER A 53 -65.61 3.27 6.71
CA SER A 53 -66.51 4.06 7.58
C SER A 53 -66.41 3.66 9.06
N SER A 54 -65.66 4.42 9.86
CA SER A 54 -66.11 4.94 11.17
C SER A 54 -65.02 5.76 11.86
N SER A 55 -65.36 7.00 12.19
CA SER A 55 -64.63 7.94 13.02
C SER A 55 -64.57 7.49 14.49
N THR A 56 -63.48 7.78 15.20
CA THR A 56 -63.51 8.29 16.60
C THR A 56 -62.12 8.74 17.08
N ALA A 57 -62.05 10.02 17.43
CA ALA A 57 -61.26 10.69 18.47
C ALA A 57 -59.83 10.23 18.85
N SER A 58 -58.89 11.18 18.73
CA SER A 58 -57.63 11.29 19.50
C SER A 58 -57.88 11.45 21.02
N PRO A 59 -56.89 11.26 21.92
CA PRO A 59 -55.80 12.23 22.11
C PRO A 59 -54.38 11.64 22.35
N ALA A 60 -53.42 12.55 22.38
CA ALA A 60 -51.98 12.44 22.51
C ALA A 60 -51.43 11.68 23.73
N ALA A 61 -50.22 11.10 23.61
CA ALA A 61 -48.96 11.65 24.16
C ALA A 61 -47.88 10.56 24.47
N THR A 62 -46.62 11.00 24.35
CA THR A 62 -45.40 10.54 25.04
C THR A 62 -44.68 9.24 24.64
N SER A 63 -43.68 9.44 23.77
CA SER A 63 -42.26 9.04 23.86
C SER A 63 -41.83 7.94 24.85
N ALA A 64 -41.11 6.93 24.33
CA ALA A 64 -39.77 6.57 24.80
C ALA A 64 -39.10 5.61 23.80
N SER A 65 -38.19 6.17 23.02
CA SER A 65 -37.21 5.49 22.17
C SER A 65 -36.20 4.70 23.00
N GLY A 66 -36.29 3.37 22.97
CA GLY A 66 -35.27 2.44 23.46
C GLY A 66 -34.36 1.96 22.34
N GLY A 67 -33.77 2.88 21.58
CA GLY A 67 -32.74 2.54 20.59
C GLY A 67 -31.44 2.21 21.29
N ALA A 68 -31.20 0.94 21.58
CA ALA A 68 -29.90 0.45 21.97
C ALA A 68 -28.96 0.51 20.75
N SER A 69 -28.43 1.70 20.48
CA SER A 69 -27.27 1.85 19.59
C SER A 69 -26.13 1.05 20.20
N SER A 70 -25.78 -0.05 19.55
CA SER A 70 -24.50 -0.71 19.71
C SER A 70 -23.44 0.40 19.70
N LYS A 71 -22.75 0.58 20.82
CA LYS A 71 -21.60 1.44 20.94
C LYS A 71 -20.50 0.80 20.09
N ALA A 72 -20.58 1.00 18.77
CA ALA A 72 -19.47 0.80 17.86
C ALA A 72 -18.34 1.61 18.48
N SER A 73 -17.34 0.90 19.01
CA SER A 73 -16.19 1.53 19.64
C SER A 73 -15.58 2.44 18.58
N ALA A 74 -15.77 3.75 18.71
CA ALA A 74 -15.15 4.70 17.81
C ALA A 74 -13.65 4.41 17.88
N ALA A 75 -13.06 4.05 16.74
CA ALA A 75 -11.63 3.83 16.65
C ALA A 75 -10.93 5.10 17.18
N PRO A 76 -9.82 4.96 17.94
CA PRO A 76 -9.08 6.12 18.38
C PRO A 76 -8.73 6.96 17.16
N THR A 77 -9.23 8.20 17.10
CA THR A 77 -8.98 9.15 16.00
C THR A 77 -7.62 9.84 16.12
N THR A 78 -6.89 9.56 17.19
CA THR A 78 -5.54 10.06 17.42
C THR A 78 -4.55 8.90 17.45
N LEU A 79 -3.53 9.00 16.61
CA LEU A 79 -2.39 8.09 16.60
C LEU A 79 -1.24 8.72 17.37
N ASP A 80 -0.75 7.98 18.35
CA ASP A 80 0.43 8.36 19.13
C ASP A 80 1.67 7.75 18.47
N ALA A 81 2.43 8.57 17.75
CA ALA A 81 3.63 8.17 17.03
C ALA A 81 4.66 7.49 17.95
N GLN A 82 4.77 7.92 19.21
CA GLN A 82 5.70 7.34 20.16
C GLN A 82 5.33 5.90 20.52
N LYS A 83 4.03 5.58 20.58
CA LYS A 83 3.54 4.21 20.84
C LYS A 83 3.69 3.28 19.66
N LEU A 84 3.87 3.82 18.45
CA LEU A 84 4.03 3.06 17.22
C LEU A 84 5.52 2.77 16.91
N THR A 85 6.42 3.52 17.55
CA THR A 85 7.87 3.29 17.52
C THR A 85 8.24 2.00 18.26
N ASP A 86 9.16 1.23 17.68
CA ASP A 86 9.76 0.05 18.28
C ASP A 86 11.29 0.13 18.17
N GLU A 87 11.91 0.68 19.22
CA GLU A 87 13.35 0.90 19.27
C GLU A 87 14.15 -0.42 19.25
N SER A 88 13.56 -1.53 19.69
CA SER A 88 14.24 -2.83 19.76
C SER A 88 14.61 -3.37 18.38
N ILE A 89 13.86 -2.96 17.35
CA ILE A 89 14.12 -3.30 15.95
C ILE A 89 14.60 -2.08 15.14
N GLY A 90 14.86 -0.94 15.79
CA GLY A 90 15.25 0.30 15.11
C GLY A 90 14.14 0.88 14.21
N TYR A 91 12.87 0.69 14.57
CA TYR A 91 11.73 1.22 13.83
C TYR A 91 11.18 2.47 14.52
N TYR A 92 11.14 3.60 13.82
CA TYR A 92 10.68 4.87 14.40
C TYR A 92 9.56 5.49 13.58
N VAL A 93 8.50 5.90 14.26
CA VAL A 93 7.44 6.75 13.70
C VAL A 93 7.66 8.14 14.29
N ASP A 94 8.23 9.05 13.50
CA ASP A 94 8.64 10.37 13.98
C ASP A 94 7.44 11.32 14.11
N PHE A 95 6.45 11.20 13.22
CA PHE A 95 5.26 12.05 13.24
C PHE A 95 4.05 11.41 12.55
N VAL A 96 2.86 11.68 13.11
CA VAL A 96 1.56 11.41 12.49
C VAL A 96 0.66 12.65 12.67
N PRO A 97 -0.03 13.13 11.60
CA PRO A 97 -0.88 14.30 11.68
C PRO A 97 -2.03 14.08 12.68
N GLN A 98 -2.38 15.15 13.38
CA GLN A 98 -3.58 15.20 14.21
C GLN A 98 -4.79 15.60 13.37
N GLY A 99 -6.00 15.29 13.85
CA GLY A 99 -7.24 15.67 13.18
C GLY A 99 -7.61 14.82 11.96
N LEU A 100 -7.03 13.62 11.85
CA LEU A 100 -7.47 12.61 10.89
C LEU A 100 -8.88 12.13 11.24
N ASP A 101 -9.73 11.96 10.24
CA ASP A 101 -11.01 11.28 10.42
C ASP A 101 -10.82 9.77 10.64
N ALA A 102 -11.89 9.06 11.00
CA ALA A 102 -11.81 7.63 11.30
C ALA A 102 -11.26 6.79 10.15
N THR A 103 -11.62 7.12 8.90
CA THR A 103 -11.17 6.41 7.69
C THR A 103 -9.68 6.65 7.47
N GLN A 104 -9.25 7.91 7.53
CA GLN A 104 -7.85 8.33 7.40
C GLN A 104 -6.99 7.69 8.50
N THR A 105 -7.47 7.67 9.75
CA THR A 105 -6.75 7.04 10.86
C THR A 105 -6.53 5.55 10.61
N GLN A 106 -7.56 4.83 10.16
CA GLN A 106 -7.42 3.40 9.86
C GLN A 106 -6.50 3.14 8.67
N ALA A 107 -6.56 3.97 7.63
CA ALA A 107 -5.64 3.87 6.50
C ALA A 107 -4.17 4.10 6.92
N VAL A 108 -3.91 5.11 7.77
CA VAL A 108 -2.56 5.36 8.31
C VAL A 108 -2.10 4.20 9.19
N GLN A 109 -2.98 3.62 10.00
CA GLN A 109 -2.66 2.39 10.76
C GLN A 109 -2.30 1.22 9.84
N GLY A 110 -3.05 1.01 8.77
CA GLY A 110 -2.78 -0.03 7.77
C GLY A 110 -1.43 0.16 7.08
N PHE A 111 -1.11 1.40 6.70
CA PHE A 111 0.20 1.75 6.15
C PHE A 111 1.34 1.48 7.17
N LEU A 112 1.22 1.96 8.41
CA LEU A 112 2.28 1.78 9.41
C LEU A 112 2.48 0.31 9.79
N ALA A 113 1.41 -0.50 9.76
CA ALA A 113 1.51 -1.95 9.90
C ALA A 113 2.34 -2.56 8.75
N TYR A 114 2.11 -2.11 7.51
CA TYR A 114 2.91 -2.53 6.36
C TYR A 114 4.37 -2.09 6.44
N ASP A 115 4.61 -0.82 6.75
CA ASP A 115 5.96 -0.26 6.85
C ASP A 115 6.79 -0.99 7.92
N ARG A 116 6.22 -1.22 9.11
CA ARG A 116 6.85 -2.04 10.15
C ARG A 116 7.09 -3.49 9.70
N ALA A 117 6.08 -4.14 9.12
CA ALA A 117 6.18 -5.55 8.72
C ALA A 117 7.27 -5.77 7.66
N THR A 118 7.37 -4.87 6.68
CA THR A 118 8.41 -4.95 5.65
C THR A 118 9.81 -4.71 6.22
N TRP A 119 9.96 -3.76 7.14
CA TRP A 119 11.21 -3.53 7.87
C TRP A 119 11.65 -4.77 8.65
N GLU A 120 10.76 -5.35 9.47
CA GLU A 120 11.07 -6.56 10.23
C GLU A 120 11.46 -7.74 9.32
N ALA A 121 10.74 -7.92 8.21
CA ALA A 121 11.02 -9.01 7.27
C ALA A 121 12.40 -8.86 6.60
N TYR A 122 12.79 -7.65 6.18
CA TYR A 122 14.13 -7.41 5.64
C TYR A 122 15.26 -7.56 6.67
N ARG A 123 14.97 -7.35 7.96
CA ARG A 123 15.95 -7.61 9.03
C ARG A 123 16.11 -9.09 9.34
N LYS A 124 14.99 -9.81 9.44
CA LYS A 124 14.97 -11.23 9.83
C LYS A 124 15.41 -12.15 8.69
N MET A 125 14.99 -11.85 7.46
CA MET A 125 15.25 -12.66 6.25
C MET A 125 14.93 -14.16 6.41
N ASP A 126 13.95 -14.51 7.24
CA ASP A 126 13.58 -15.88 7.62
C ASP A 126 12.57 -16.55 6.67
N GLY A 127 12.11 -15.84 5.64
CA GLY A 127 11.11 -16.29 4.69
C GLY A 127 9.66 -16.16 5.17
N ASN A 128 9.41 -15.66 6.39
CA ASN A 128 8.05 -15.46 6.88
C ASN A 128 7.49 -14.11 6.40
N LEU A 129 6.55 -14.18 5.44
CA LEU A 129 5.90 -13.00 4.87
C LEU A 129 4.48 -12.75 5.39
N SER A 130 4.02 -13.51 6.40
CA SER A 130 2.63 -13.50 6.84
C SER A 130 2.14 -12.11 7.27
N ALA A 131 2.98 -11.35 7.98
CA ALA A 131 2.64 -9.99 8.40
C ALA A 131 2.52 -9.02 7.22
N VAL A 132 3.41 -9.15 6.22
CA VAL A 132 3.37 -8.32 5.01
C VAL A 132 2.15 -8.65 4.15
N GLU A 133 1.78 -9.92 4.05
CA GLU A 133 0.58 -10.38 3.34
C GLU A 133 -0.73 -9.95 4.05
N ALA A 134 -0.67 -9.82 5.38
CA ALA A 134 -1.79 -9.28 6.15
C ALA A 134 -1.98 -7.78 5.92
N SER A 135 -0.92 -7.01 5.64
CA SER A 135 -0.94 -5.55 5.53
C SER A 135 -0.83 -5.00 4.10
N SER A 136 -0.62 -5.84 3.10
CA SER A 136 -0.55 -5.44 1.68
C SER A 136 -1.35 -6.35 0.77
N THR A 137 -1.64 -5.87 -0.44
CA THR A 137 -2.40 -6.59 -1.45
C THR A 137 -2.02 -6.16 -2.86
N GLY A 138 -2.56 -6.85 -3.86
CA GLY A 138 -2.43 -6.51 -5.27
C GLY A 138 -0.98 -6.32 -5.71
N LYS A 139 -0.75 -5.27 -6.49
CA LYS A 139 0.55 -4.98 -7.12
C LYS A 139 1.65 -4.74 -6.09
N GLU A 140 1.36 -4.06 -4.98
CA GLU A 140 2.37 -3.80 -3.94
C GLU A 140 2.90 -5.11 -3.35
N LEU A 141 2.01 -6.04 -3.00
CA LEU A 141 2.41 -7.33 -2.43
C LEU A 141 3.29 -8.14 -3.41
N GLU A 142 2.97 -8.11 -4.69
CA GLU A 142 3.76 -8.78 -5.73
C GLU A 142 5.16 -8.18 -5.88
N LEU A 143 5.25 -6.85 -5.94
CA LEU A 143 6.52 -6.12 -6.02
C LEU A 143 7.38 -6.37 -4.77
N TYR A 144 6.77 -6.34 -3.59
CA TYR A 144 7.46 -6.64 -2.35
C TYR A 144 8.01 -8.07 -2.36
N ARG A 145 7.19 -9.07 -2.69
CA ARG A 145 7.63 -10.48 -2.75
C ARG A 145 8.77 -10.69 -3.75
N GLN A 146 8.74 -9.98 -4.88
CA GLN A 146 9.83 -10.02 -5.84
C GLN A 146 11.13 -9.48 -5.22
N SER A 147 11.09 -8.25 -4.70
CA SER A 147 12.25 -7.63 -4.05
C SER A 147 12.77 -8.51 -2.92
N TYR A 148 11.91 -8.98 -2.03
CA TYR A 148 12.28 -9.85 -0.91
C TYR A 148 13.04 -11.11 -1.37
N ARG A 149 12.57 -11.79 -2.43
CA ARG A 149 13.27 -12.96 -2.99
C ARG A 149 14.66 -12.62 -3.53
N GLU A 150 14.85 -11.44 -4.10
CA GLU A 150 16.17 -10.99 -4.59
C GLU A 150 17.14 -10.81 -3.41
N TYR A 151 16.71 -10.13 -2.35
CA TYR A 151 17.50 -9.98 -1.12
C TYR A 151 17.77 -11.35 -0.45
N GLN A 152 16.77 -12.22 -0.40
CA GLN A 152 16.89 -13.54 0.22
C GLN A 152 17.85 -14.44 -0.54
N ALA A 153 17.75 -14.49 -1.87
CA ALA A 153 18.64 -15.27 -2.72
C ALA A 153 20.09 -14.77 -2.65
N ALA A 154 20.28 -13.46 -2.43
CA ALA A 154 21.60 -12.87 -2.21
C ALA A 154 22.12 -13.05 -0.77
N GLY A 155 21.30 -13.59 0.14
CA GLY A 155 21.62 -13.69 1.56
C GLY A 155 21.86 -12.33 2.20
N ILE A 156 21.10 -11.31 1.79
CA ILE A 156 21.23 -9.93 2.27
C ILE A 156 20.12 -9.61 3.26
N HIS A 157 20.48 -9.10 4.43
CA HIS A 157 19.55 -8.56 5.42
C HIS A 157 19.81 -7.08 5.69
N ALA A 158 18.81 -6.41 6.26
CA ALA A 158 18.89 -5.01 6.68
C ALA A 158 19.23 -4.88 8.17
N GLU A 159 19.96 -3.82 8.51
CA GLU A 159 20.26 -3.39 9.87
C GLU A 159 20.19 -1.85 9.99
N GLY A 160 20.32 -1.33 11.21
CA GLY A 160 20.26 0.10 11.49
C GLY A 160 18.87 0.58 11.88
N GLU A 161 18.49 1.78 11.42
CA GLU A 161 17.23 2.44 11.76
C GLU A 161 16.40 2.74 10.49
N SER A 162 15.10 2.45 10.55
CA SER A 162 14.10 2.94 9.58
C SER A 162 13.21 3.95 10.28
N ARG A 163 13.04 5.13 9.66
CA ARG A 163 12.20 6.20 10.21
C ARG A 163 11.13 6.62 9.22
N VAL A 164 9.92 6.83 9.71
CA VAL A 164 8.77 7.26 8.91
C VAL A 164 8.07 8.47 9.52
N THR A 165 7.72 9.42 8.66
CA THR A 165 6.88 10.58 8.97
C THR A 165 5.68 10.58 8.05
N VAL A 166 4.47 10.52 8.61
CA VAL A 166 3.23 10.68 7.85
C VAL A 166 2.98 12.17 7.66
N LEU A 167 2.89 12.63 6.42
CA LEU A 167 2.73 14.05 6.10
C LEU A 167 1.25 14.43 6.00
N GLU A 168 0.48 13.61 5.30
CA GLU A 168 -0.95 13.80 5.07
C GLU A 168 -1.61 12.49 4.67
N ALA A 169 -2.91 12.39 4.92
CA ALA A 169 -3.75 11.33 4.42
C ALA A 169 -5.00 11.97 3.81
N GLN A 170 -5.25 11.70 2.54
CA GLN A 170 -6.39 12.26 1.81
C GLN A 170 -7.09 11.13 1.05
N PRO A 171 -8.43 11.07 1.05
CA PRO A 171 -9.15 10.07 0.26
C PRO A 171 -9.21 10.47 -1.22
N PRO A 172 -8.46 9.82 -2.15
CA PRO A 172 -8.64 10.02 -3.58
C PRO A 172 -9.96 9.43 -4.08
N SER A 173 -10.53 8.46 -3.36
CA SER A 173 -11.77 7.76 -3.69
C SER A 173 -12.50 7.34 -2.40
N PRO A 174 -13.76 6.88 -2.45
CA PRO A 174 -14.49 6.43 -1.25
C PRO A 174 -13.85 5.22 -0.53
N ASN A 175 -13.11 4.38 -1.26
CA ASN A 175 -12.56 3.12 -0.73
C ASN A 175 -11.04 3.15 -0.56
N ASP A 176 -10.38 4.19 -1.08
CA ASP A 176 -8.93 4.33 -1.04
C ASP A 176 -8.55 5.62 -0.31
N VAL A 177 -7.44 5.55 0.41
CA VAL A 177 -6.79 6.70 1.03
C VAL A 177 -5.37 6.77 0.50
N ALA A 178 -5.00 7.94 -0.02
CA ALA A 178 -3.64 8.28 -0.38
C ALA A 178 -2.94 8.83 0.86
N VAL A 179 -1.93 8.12 1.35
CA VAL A 179 -1.09 8.54 2.47
C VAL A 179 0.26 8.98 1.91
N LYS A 180 0.60 10.25 2.12
CA LYS A 180 1.89 10.79 1.72
C LYS A 180 2.85 10.70 2.89
N VAL A 181 4.01 10.11 2.67
CA VAL A 181 4.96 9.79 3.74
C VAL A 181 6.38 10.13 3.33
N CYS A 182 7.15 10.60 4.31
CA CYS A 182 8.59 10.57 4.22
C CYS A 182 9.12 9.30 4.89
N SER A 183 9.94 8.54 4.16
CA SER A 183 10.72 7.43 4.70
C SER A 183 12.20 7.85 4.72
N ASP A 184 12.75 8.11 5.90
CA ASP A 184 14.18 8.35 6.07
C ASP A 184 14.91 7.01 6.23
N GLN A 185 15.64 6.64 5.19
CA GLN A 185 16.37 5.39 5.10
C GLN A 185 17.88 5.58 5.23
N LYS A 186 18.36 6.79 5.56
CA LYS A 186 19.80 7.14 5.60
C LYS A 186 20.62 6.30 6.57
N LYS A 187 19.96 5.73 7.58
CA LYS A 187 20.55 4.88 8.60
C LYS A 187 20.33 3.39 8.37
N ILE A 188 19.72 3.00 7.24
CA ILE A 188 19.59 1.58 6.88
C ILE A 188 20.90 1.11 6.25
N ARG A 189 21.38 -0.03 6.73
CA ARG A 189 22.59 -0.70 6.24
C ARG A 189 22.20 -2.10 5.78
N TYR A 190 22.89 -2.61 4.76
CA TYR A 190 22.61 -3.95 4.23
C TYR A 190 23.86 -4.80 4.30
N PHE A 191 23.69 -6.01 4.82
CA PHE A 191 24.78 -6.93 5.09
C PHE A 191 24.50 -8.25 4.40
N LYS A 192 25.54 -8.88 3.87
CA LYS A 192 25.46 -10.28 3.44
C LYS A 192 25.53 -11.19 4.66
N ALA A 193 25.15 -12.46 4.49
CA ALA A 193 25.34 -13.51 5.48
C ALA A 193 26.81 -13.67 5.94
N SER A 194 27.79 -13.27 5.12
CA SER A 194 29.21 -13.25 5.49
C SER A 194 29.60 -12.12 6.46
N GLY A 195 28.70 -11.20 6.77
CA GLY A 195 28.96 -10.00 7.58
C GLY A 195 29.57 -8.83 6.80
N GLU A 196 29.83 -9.01 5.50
CA GLU A 196 30.28 -7.91 4.63
C GLU A 196 29.14 -6.92 4.41
N GLU A 197 29.37 -5.65 4.76
CA GLU A 197 28.45 -4.58 4.39
C GLU A 197 28.45 -4.41 2.88
N GLN A 198 27.27 -4.48 2.27
CA GLN A 198 27.14 -4.24 0.85
C GLN A 198 27.30 -2.74 0.59
N SER A 199 28.48 -2.36 0.08
CA SER A 199 28.77 -0.98 -0.31
C SER A 199 27.83 -0.56 -1.45
N LYS A 200 26.86 0.30 -1.10
CA LYS A 200 25.73 0.82 -1.86
C LYS A 200 24.47 -0.05 -1.80
N PRO A 201 23.44 0.50 -1.16
CA PRO A 201 22.16 0.59 -1.87
C PRO A 201 21.41 1.90 -1.54
N ARG A 202 20.17 2.03 -2.01
CA ARG A 202 19.22 3.16 -1.86
C ARG A 202 19.15 3.84 -0.47
N SER A 203 19.66 3.22 0.59
CA SER A 203 19.56 3.63 1.99
C SER A 203 20.51 4.74 2.44
N GLN A 204 20.85 5.67 1.55
CA GLN A 204 21.52 6.93 1.93
C GLN A 204 20.63 8.14 1.64
N HIS A 205 19.37 7.87 1.34
CA HIS A 205 18.41 8.86 0.92
C HIS A 205 17.19 8.83 1.82
N SER A 206 16.50 9.97 1.89
CA SER A 206 15.10 9.98 2.26
C SER A 206 14.25 9.87 1.00
N PHE A 207 13.12 9.18 1.10
CA PHE A 207 12.20 9.00 -0.02
C PHE A 207 10.84 9.56 0.35
N LEU A 208 10.28 10.33 -0.57
CA LEU A 208 8.90 10.78 -0.50
C LEU A 208 8.04 9.79 -1.28
N TYR A 209 7.06 9.19 -0.61
CA TYR A 209 6.15 8.21 -1.19
C TYR A 209 4.71 8.71 -1.17
N SER A 210 3.96 8.33 -2.20
CA SER A 210 2.49 8.34 -2.22
C SER A 210 2.01 6.90 -2.10
N VAL A 211 1.37 6.58 -1.00
CA VAL A 211 0.92 5.22 -0.66
C VAL A 211 -0.58 5.14 -0.86
N THR A 212 -1.06 4.21 -1.67
CA THR A 212 -2.49 3.90 -1.77
C THR A 212 -2.84 2.80 -0.78
N VAL A 213 -3.70 3.13 0.18
CA VAL A 213 -4.23 2.17 1.16
C VAL A 213 -5.70 1.96 0.84
N THR A 214 -6.08 0.72 0.57
CA THR A 214 -7.44 0.35 0.19
C THR A 214 -8.09 -0.46 1.30
N SER A 215 -9.40 -0.26 1.49
CA SER A 215 -10.19 -1.04 2.44
C SER A 215 -10.94 -2.16 1.73
N THR A 216 -10.78 -3.39 2.20
CA THR A 216 -11.59 -4.55 1.80
C THR A 216 -12.11 -5.23 3.05
N ASP A 217 -13.43 -5.34 3.19
CA ASP A 217 -14.10 -5.91 4.37
C ASP A 217 -13.65 -5.30 5.71
N GLY A 218 -13.37 -3.99 5.70
CA GLY A 218 -12.90 -3.25 6.87
C GLY A 218 -11.42 -3.45 7.21
N ILE A 219 -10.68 -4.19 6.39
CA ILE A 219 -9.23 -4.38 6.52
C ILE A 219 -8.52 -3.42 5.57
N TRP A 220 -7.69 -2.55 6.13
CA TRP A 220 -6.90 -1.57 5.39
C TRP A 220 -5.54 -2.15 5.00
N LYS A 221 -5.28 -2.23 3.70
CA LYS A 221 -4.03 -2.79 3.16
C LYS A 221 -3.41 -1.85 2.13
N VAL A 222 -2.08 -1.82 2.08
CA VAL A 222 -1.36 -1.10 1.03
C VAL A 222 -1.52 -1.85 -0.29
N SER A 223 -2.04 -1.16 -1.31
CA SER A 223 -2.24 -1.72 -2.66
C SER A 223 -1.23 -1.19 -3.68
N ALA A 224 -0.65 -0.01 -3.42
CA ALA A 224 0.42 0.58 -4.22
C ALA A 224 1.29 1.52 -3.37
N LEU A 225 2.60 1.54 -3.65
CA LEU A 225 3.55 2.48 -3.08
C LEU A 225 4.39 3.12 -4.19
N ASP A 226 4.12 4.39 -4.48
CA ASP A 226 4.77 5.13 -5.56
C ASP A 226 5.81 6.10 -5.00
N LYS A 227 7.05 5.97 -5.46
CA LYS A 227 8.11 6.93 -5.12
C LYS A 227 7.94 8.22 -5.92
N ILE A 228 7.67 9.31 -5.23
CA ILE A 228 7.43 10.63 -5.83
C ILE A 228 8.55 11.64 -5.57
N GLY A 229 9.54 11.30 -4.73
CA GLY A 229 10.70 12.16 -4.48
C GLY A 229 11.88 11.42 -3.81
N VAL A 230 13.06 12.03 -3.89
CA VAL A 230 14.31 11.58 -3.26
C VAL A 230 14.96 12.81 -2.63
N ASP A 231 15.33 12.73 -1.35
CA ASP A 231 15.95 13.81 -0.57
C ASP A 231 15.16 15.13 -0.58
N VAL A 232 13.83 15.00 -0.62
CA VAL A 232 12.87 16.12 -0.62
C VAL A 232 11.80 15.96 0.47
N CYS A 233 12.12 15.14 1.46
CA CYS A 233 11.61 15.38 2.80
C CYS A 233 12.42 16.53 3.41
#